data_AF-A0A2K5ANQ9-F1
#
_entry.id   AF-A0A2K5ANQ9-F1
#
_cell.length_a   1.000
_cell.length_b   1.000
_cell.length_c   1.000
_cell.angle_alpha   90.00
_cell.angle_beta   90.00
_cell.angle_gamma   90.00
#
_symmetry.space_group_name_H-M   'P 1'
#
loop_
_entity.id
_entity.type
_entity.pdbx_description
1 polymer ?
#
loop_
_entity_poly.entity_id
_entity_poly.type
_entity_poly.pdbx_seq_one_letter_code
_entity_poly.pdbx_strand_id
1 'polypeptide(L)'
;MSTQQISAGRIMRRARQNNVDPGVLMKGAWVSTMLALIIVLPLAGVILAVNSLTGNIAIAAVAGFAIHAVTLAFIGRISDALTAMLE
;
A
#
# COMPACT_ATOMS: atom_id res chain seq x y z
N MET A 1 -4.97 27.31 40.39
CA MET A 1 -4.79 26.19 39.45
C MET A 1 -6.07 26.10 38.62
N SER A 2 -6.10 26.73 37.44
CA SER A 2 -7.34 26.90 36.64
C SER A 2 -7.36 25.86 35.51
N THR A 3 -8.34 24.96 35.55
CA THR A 3 -8.52 23.88 34.59
C THR A 3 -9.20 24.44 33.34
N GLN A 4 -8.43 24.56 32.26
CA GLN A 4 -8.91 25.03 30.96
C GLN A 4 -9.88 24.00 30.36
N GLN A 5 -11.18 24.30 30.44
CA GLN A 5 -12.26 23.49 29.85
C GLN A 5 -12.14 23.50 28.32
N ILE A 6 -11.50 22.49 27.74
CA ILE A 6 -11.48 22.29 26.29
C ILE A 6 -12.86 21.75 25.89
N SER A 7 -13.73 22.65 25.43
CA SER A 7 -15.03 22.34 24.83
C SER A 7 -14.91 21.19 23.82
N ALA A 8 -15.68 20.11 24.07
CA ALA A 8 -15.77 18.93 23.21
C ALA A 8 -16.08 19.27 21.74
N GLY A 9 -16.76 20.39 21.48
CA GLY A 9 -17.02 20.89 20.13
C GLY A 9 -15.75 21.24 19.35
N ARG A 10 -14.68 21.71 20.02
CA ARG A 10 -13.38 21.94 19.37
C ARG A 10 -12.67 20.64 19.02
N ILE A 11 -12.84 19.60 19.84
CA ILE A 11 -12.27 18.27 19.60
C ILE A 11 -12.96 17.61 18.40
N MET A 12 -14.30 17.63 18.37
CA MET A 12 -15.08 17.07 17.26
C MET A 12 -14.88 17.82 15.95
N ARG A 13 -14.73 19.16 16.00
CA ARG A 13 -14.48 19.96 14.79
C ARG A 13 -13.10 19.69 14.18
N ARG A 14 -12.06 19.45 15.00
CA ARG A 14 -10.73 19.03 14.51
C ARG A 14 -10.76 17.64 13.85
N ALA A 15 -11.50 16.69 14.39
CA ALA A 15 -11.69 15.37 13.78
C ALA A 15 -12.44 15.43 12.42
N ARG A 16 -13.33 16.41 12.25
CA ARG A 16 -14.12 16.63 11.01
C ARG A 16 -13.43 17.52 9.98
N GLN A 17 -12.40 18.27 10.36
CA GLN A 17 -11.68 19.24 9.51
C GLN A 17 -10.52 18.64 8.70
N ASN A 18 -10.58 17.34 8.40
CA ASN A 18 -9.76 16.75 7.34
C ASN A 18 -10.32 17.18 5.98
N ASN A 19 -10.25 18.48 5.69
CA ASN A 19 -10.36 19.01 4.34
C ASN A 19 -9.03 18.69 3.64
N VAL A 20 -8.73 17.40 3.51
CA VAL A 20 -7.52 16.91 2.86
C VAL A 20 -7.60 17.37 1.43
N ASP A 21 -6.60 18.13 0.99
CA ASP A 21 -6.55 18.65 -0.37
C ASP A 21 -6.80 17.49 -1.36
N PRO A 22 -7.77 17.62 -2.29
CA PRO A 22 -8.02 16.61 -3.30
C PRO A 22 -6.75 16.18 -4.05
N GLY A 23 -5.77 17.09 -4.20
CA GLY A 23 -4.45 16.79 -4.76
C GLY A 23 -3.66 15.78 -3.92
N VAL A 24 -3.69 15.88 -2.59
CA VAL A 24 -3.04 14.92 -1.70
C VAL A 24 -3.71 13.55 -1.75
N LEU A 25 -5.05 13.52 -1.84
CA LEU A 25 -5.80 12.28 -2.00
C LEU A 25 -5.48 11.60 -3.34
N MET A 26 -5.41 12.36 -4.42
CA MET A 26 -5.05 11.86 -5.75
C MET A 26 -3.62 11.29 -5.77
N LYS A 27 -2.67 12.03 -5.17
CA LYS A 27 -1.28 11.60 -5.01
C LYS A 27 -1.18 10.29 -4.22
N GLY A 28 -1.89 10.19 -3.09
CA GLY A 28 -1.96 8.96 -2.30
C GLY A 28 -2.61 7.78 -3.05
N ALA A 29 -3.69 8.03 -3.79
CA ALA A 29 -4.35 7.01 -4.60
C ALA A 29 -3.44 6.48 -5.72
N TRP A 30 -2.67 7.36 -6.36
CA TRP A 30 -1.68 6.98 -7.37
C TRP A 30 -0.59 6.08 -6.78
N VAL A 31 0.05 6.50 -5.69
CA VAL A 31 1.10 5.72 -5.02
C VAL A 31 0.55 4.37 -4.55
N SER A 32 -0.62 4.35 -3.93
CA SER A 32 -1.27 3.11 -3.48
C SER A 32 -1.57 2.16 -4.64
N THR A 33 -2.03 2.68 -5.78
CA THR A 33 -2.36 1.85 -6.95
C THR A 33 -1.09 1.25 -7.56
N MET A 34 -0.05 2.07 -7.73
CA MET A 34 1.23 1.60 -8.27
C MET A 34 1.88 0.58 -7.33
N LEU A 35 1.83 0.81 -6.02
CA LEU A 35 2.36 -0.13 -5.04
C LEU A 35 1.60 -1.46 -5.05
N ALA A 36 0.27 -1.42 -5.14
CA ALA A 36 -0.55 -2.63 -5.27
C ALA A 36 -0.21 -3.44 -6.52
N LEU A 37 0.01 -2.77 -7.66
CA LEU A 37 0.43 -3.43 -8.90
C LEU A 37 1.80 -4.09 -8.73
N ILE A 38 2.78 -3.40 -8.15
CA ILE A 38 4.13 -3.93 -7.92
C ILE A 38 4.09 -5.15 -6.98
N ILE A 39 3.15 -5.20 -6.04
CA ILE A 39 2.96 -6.35 -5.15
C ILE A 39 2.33 -7.55 -5.89
N VAL A 40 1.30 -7.28 -6.71
CA VAL A 40 0.46 -8.32 -7.33
C VAL A 40 1.09 -8.93 -8.57
N LEU A 41 1.72 -8.12 -9.43
CA LEU A 41 2.28 -8.55 -10.71
C LEU A 41 3.34 -9.67 -10.57
N PRO A 42 4.32 -9.59 -9.64
CA PRO A 42 5.30 -10.65 -9.44
C PRO A 42 4.66 -11.95 -8.96
N LEU A 43 3.71 -11.86 -8.02
CA LEU A 43 2.97 -13.01 -7.51
C LEU A 43 2.21 -13.71 -8.65
N ALA A 44 1.44 -12.93 -9.42
CA ALA A 44 0.67 -13.45 -10.55
C ALA A 44 1.57 -14.06 -11.63
N GLY A 45 2.66 -13.39 -11.99
CA GLY A 45 3.61 -13.86 -12.98
C GLY A 45 4.24 -15.20 -12.60
N VAL A 46 4.63 -15.36 -11.33
CA VAL A 46 5.24 -16.61 -10.83
C VAL A 46 4.24 -17.75 -10.76
N ILE A 47 3.03 -17.49 -10.25
CA ILE A 47 1.99 -18.53 -10.19
C ILE A 47 1.69 -19.05 -11.60
N LEU A 48 1.49 -18.14 -12.56
CA LEU A 48 1.19 -18.52 -13.93
C LEU A 48 2.37 -19.27 -14.57
N ALA A 49 3.59 -18.76 -14.46
CA ALA A 49 4.78 -19.38 -15.04
C ALA A 49 5.03 -20.77 -14.47
N VAL A 50 5.00 -20.92 -13.14
CA VAL A 50 5.27 -22.22 -12.49
C VAL A 50 4.15 -23.21 -12.78
N ASN A 51 2.89 -22.77 -12.79
CA ASN A 51 1.76 -23.63 -13.12
C ASN A 51 1.83 -24.13 -14.57
N SER A 52 2.21 -23.27 -15.52
CA SER A 52 2.38 -23.67 -16.94
C SER A 52 3.54 -24.65 -17.15
N LEU A 53 4.59 -24.60 -16.33
CA LEU A 53 5.75 -25.48 -16.46
C LEU A 53 5.59 -26.82 -15.74
N THR A 54 4.97 -26.82 -14.57
CA THR A 54 4.87 -28.02 -13.71
C THR A 54 3.52 -28.71 -13.75
N GLY A 55 2.46 -28.02 -14.21
CA GLY A 55 1.08 -28.48 -14.10
C GLY A 55 0.57 -28.62 -12.67
N ASN A 56 1.33 -28.15 -11.67
CA ASN A 56 1.01 -28.32 -10.26
C ASN A 56 0.79 -26.97 -9.57
N ILE A 57 -0.48 -26.68 -9.29
CA ILE A 57 -0.90 -25.44 -8.64
C ILE A 57 -0.35 -25.28 -7.22
N ALA A 58 -0.09 -26.38 -6.50
CA ALA A 58 0.46 -26.30 -5.15
C ALA A 58 1.92 -25.80 -5.17
N ILE A 59 2.72 -26.28 -6.12
CA ILE A 59 4.11 -25.81 -6.31
C ILE A 59 4.10 -24.34 -6.75
N ALA A 60 3.19 -23.98 -7.67
CA ALA A 60 3.01 -22.60 -8.11
C ALA A 60 2.62 -21.66 -6.97
N ALA A 61 1.72 -22.10 -6.08
CA ALA A 61 1.29 -21.31 -4.92
C ALA A 61 2.44 -21.09 -3.94
N VAL A 62 3.22 -22.12 -3.61
CA VAL A 62 4.37 -22.00 -2.71
C VAL A 62 5.43 -21.06 -3.30
N ALA A 63 5.76 -21.23 -4.58
CA ALA A 63 6.74 -20.38 -5.27
C ALA A 63 6.27 -18.92 -5.38
N GLY A 64 5.00 -18.71 -5.73
CA GLY A 64 4.39 -17.39 -5.80
C GLY A 64 4.41 -16.69 -4.44
N PHE A 65 4.06 -17.39 -3.37
CA PHE A 65 4.05 -16.84 -2.01
C PHE A 65 5.45 -16.48 -1.53
N ALA A 66 6.46 -17.30 -1.84
CA ALA A 66 7.85 -16.99 -1.55
C ALA A 66 8.30 -15.69 -2.23
N ILE A 67 8.00 -15.53 -3.52
CA ILE A 67 8.32 -14.30 -4.26
C ILE A 67 7.55 -13.10 -3.69
N HIS A 68 6.28 -13.28 -3.33
CA HIS A 68 5.49 -12.21 -2.72
C HIS A 68 6.08 -11.73 -1.38
N ALA A 69 6.57 -12.65 -0.54
CA ALA A 69 7.26 -12.31 0.71
C ALA A 69 8.55 -11.51 0.46
N VAL A 70 9.32 -11.87 -0.57
CA VAL A 70 10.51 -11.10 -0.99
C VAL A 70 10.10 -9.70 -1.44
N THR A 71 9.07 -9.56 -2.28
CA THR A 71 8.58 -8.25 -2.72
C THR A 71 8.13 -7.38 -1.54
N LEU A 72 7.47 -7.95 -0.54
CA LEU A 72 7.08 -7.25 0.69
C LEU A 72 8.29 -6.74 1.49
N ALA A 73 9.40 -7.48 1.53
CA ALA A 73 10.61 -7.03 2.21
C ALA A 73 11.21 -5.75 1.58
N PHE A 74 10.98 -5.52 0.29
CA PHE A 74 11.43 -4.32 -0.42
C PHE A 74 10.38 -3.20 -0.47
N ILE A 75 9.20 -3.39 0.13
CA ILE A 75 8.05 -2.49 -0.06
C ILE A 75 8.30 -1.06 0.41
N GLY A 76 9.04 -0.88 1.51
CA GLY A 76 9.37 0.45 2.03
C GLY A 76 10.19 1.26 1.02
N ARG A 77 11.23 0.65 0.44
CA ARG A 77 12.08 1.29 -0.58
C ARG A 77 11.28 1.64 -1.84
N ILE A 78 10.31 0.80 -2.21
CA ILE A 78 9.45 1.03 -3.39
C ILE A 78 8.48 2.18 -3.11
N SER A 79 7.88 2.22 -1.93
CA SER A 79 6.97 3.31 -1.51
C SER A 79 7.69 4.66 -1.49
N ASP A 80 8.90 4.71 -0.96
CA ASP A 80 9.71 5.93 -0.91
C ASP A 80 10.08 6.41 -2.33
N ALA A 81 10.47 5.49 -3.21
CA ALA A 81 10.77 5.80 -4.61
C ALA A 81 9.55 6.33 -5.37
N LEU A 82 8.37 5.73 -5.20
CA LEU A 82 7.12 6.18 -5.82
C LEU A 82 6.70 7.56 -5.30
N THR A 83 6.89 7.83 -4.01
CA THR A 83 6.55 9.11 -3.40
C THR A 83 7.48 10.22 -3.91
N ALA A 84 8.76 9.93 -4.09
CA ALA A 84 9.73 10.87 -4.66
C ALA A 84 9.45 11.24 -6.12
N MET A 85 8.73 10.40 -6.89
CA MET A 85 8.29 10.75 -8.26
C MET A 85 7.15 11.78 -8.30
N LEU A 86 6.53 12.06 -7.15
CA LEU A 86 5.38 12.96 -7.00
C LEU A 86 5.73 14.31 -6.35
N GLU A 87 6.97 14.47 -5.86
CA GLU A 87 7.58 15.75 -5.47
C GLU A 87 8.03 16.52 -6.72
#